data_AF-A0A966IPI1-F1
#
_entry.id   AF-A0A966IPI1-F1
#
_cell.length_a   1.000
_cell.length_b   1.000
_cell.length_c   1.000
_cell.angle_alpha   90.00
_cell.angle_beta   90.00
_cell.angle_gamma   90.00
#
_symmetry.space_group_name_H-M   'P 1'
#
loop_
_entity.id
_entity.type
_entity.pdbx_description
1 polymer ?
#
loop_
_entity_poly.entity_id
_entity_poly.type
_entity_poly.pdbx_seq_one_letter_code
_entity_poly.pdbx_strand_id
1 'polypeptide(L)'
;MCAFYRDDSQQLCVDGLALTDIAATYGSPVYVYSGAGITEAFTQFQAAVAPVAGKVHFAMKANSALGVLALIGRLGGGMDIVSAGELARAKAAGINPADVVFSGVGKTADDIRQALGDGIGQINAESAPEVAAISAIAAEMGLVAPVALRVNV
;
A
#
# COMPACT_ATOMS: atom_id res chain seq x y z
N MET A 1 -19.98 -1.98 11.24
CA MET A 1 -20.16 -2.66 12.58
C MET A 1 -18.84 -2.47 13.32
N CYS A 2 -18.81 -2.29 14.65
CA CYS A 2 -17.51 -2.05 15.31
C CYS A 2 -16.59 -3.26 15.12
N ALA A 3 -15.43 -3.06 14.49
CA ALA A 3 -14.49 -4.14 14.13
C ALA A 3 -14.02 -4.96 15.35
N PHE A 4 -13.91 -4.31 16.50
CA PHE A 4 -13.67 -4.92 17.81
C PHE A 4 -14.83 -4.60 18.73
N TYR A 5 -15.39 -5.61 19.38
CA TYR A 5 -16.58 -5.43 20.22
C TYR A 5 -16.57 -6.43 21.38
N ARG A 6 -17.39 -6.16 22.39
CA ARG A 6 -17.72 -7.16 23.42
C ARG A 6 -19.03 -7.84 23.06
N ASP A 7 -19.06 -9.16 23.13
CA ASP A 7 -20.30 -9.92 22.96
C ASP A 7 -21.18 -9.88 24.23
N ASP A 8 -22.32 -10.58 24.21
CA ASP A 8 -23.26 -10.66 25.33
C ASP A 8 -22.63 -11.26 26.61
N SER A 9 -21.58 -12.07 26.45
CA SER A 9 -20.80 -12.66 27.54
C SER A 9 -19.65 -11.77 28.03
N GLN A 10 -19.54 -10.54 27.50
CA GLN A 10 -18.47 -9.57 27.76
C GLN A 10 -17.08 -9.98 27.23
N GLN A 11 -16.98 -11.00 26.37
CA GLN A 11 -15.72 -11.40 25.74
C GLN A 11 -15.34 -10.43 24.61
N LEU A 12 -14.05 -10.09 24.52
CA LEU A 12 -13.54 -9.21 23.47
C LEU A 12 -13.34 -10.02 22.17
N CYS A 13 -14.05 -9.60 21.12
CA CYS A 13 -14.12 -10.29 19.84
C CYS A 13 -13.70 -9.39 18.68
N VAL A 14 -13.28 -10.01 17.58
CA VAL A 14 -12.95 -9.39 16.30
C VAL A 14 -13.50 -10.26 15.17
N ASP A 15 -14.24 -9.68 14.22
CA ASP A 15 -14.81 -10.40 13.07
C ASP A 15 -15.54 -11.71 13.42
N GLY A 16 -16.20 -11.76 14.59
CA GLY A 16 -16.91 -12.95 15.09
C GLY A 16 -16.05 -13.97 15.86
N LEU A 17 -14.75 -13.70 16.06
CA LEU A 17 -13.81 -14.56 16.77
C LEU A 17 -13.42 -13.97 18.11
N ALA A 18 -13.41 -14.79 19.17
CA ALA A 18 -12.91 -14.37 20.48
C ALA A 18 -11.39 -14.20 20.46
N LEU A 19 -10.88 -13.09 21.00
CA LEU A 19 -9.43 -12.84 21.04
C LEU A 19 -8.70 -13.83 21.97
N THR A 20 -9.40 -14.41 22.95
CA THR A 20 -8.85 -15.47 23.81
C THR A 20 -8.51 -16.73 23.01
N ASP A 21 -9.35 -17.10 22.05
CA ASP A 21 -9.15 -18.30 21.22
C ASP A 21 -7.99 -18.10 20.24
N ILE A 22 -7.88 -16.87 19.69
CA ILE A 22 -6.74 -16.48 18.86
C ILE A 22 -5.44 -16.51 19.67
N ALA A 23 -5.43 -15.95 20.87
CA ALA A 23 -4.25 -15.96 21.74
C ALA A 23 -3.85 -17.38 22.18
N ALA A 24 -4.83 -18.26 22.46
CA ALA A 24 -4.57 -19.67 22.78
C ALA A 24 -3.98 -20.44 21.59
N THR A 25 -4.42 -20.13 20.38
CA THR A 25 -3.97 -20.80 19.14
C THR A 25 -2.59 -20.33 18.69
N TYR A 26 -2.34 -19.02 18.69
CA TYR A 26 -1.13 -18.42 18.09
C TYR A 26 -0.09 -17.94 19.13
N GLY A 27 -0.43 -17.98 20.42
CA GLY A 27 0.40 -17.45 21.49
C GLY A 27 0.34 -15.92 21.62
N SER A 28 0.99 -15.38 22.65
CA SER A 28 1.08 -13.94 22.90
C SER A 28 2.53 -13.50 23.14
N PRO A 29 2.95 -12.30 22.70
CA PRO A 29 2.13 -11.24 22.08
C PRO A 29 1.75 -11.54 20.63
N VAL A 30 0.52 -11.17 20.23
CA VAL A 30 0.00 -11.30 18.86
C VAL A 30 -0.69 -10.02 18.43
N TYR A 31 -0.40 -9.56 17.20
CA TYR A 31 -1.16 -8.49 16.55
C TYR A 31 -2.30 -9.10 15.75
N VAL A 32 -3.51 -8.57 15.95
CA VAL A 32 -4.72 -9.03 15.27
C VAL A 32 -5.35 -7.86 14.54
N TYR A 33 -5.66 -8.06 13.26
CA TYR A 33 -6.28 -7.06 12.40
C TYR A 33 -7.64 -7.56 11.94
N SER A 34 -8.66 -6.69 11.97
CA SER A 34 -9.98 -6.98 11.43
C SER A 34 -9.97 -6.81 9.91
N GLY A 35 -10.22 -7.90 9.19
CA GLY A 35 -10.36 -7.86 7.74
C GLY A 35 -11.65 -7.13 7.32
N ALA A 36 -12.72 -7.31 8.08
CA ALA A 36 -13.98 -6.61 7.85
C ALA A 36 -13.83 -5.10 8.05
N GLY A 37 -13.14 -4.67 9.11
CA GLY A 37 -12.88 -3.27 9.43
C GLY A 37 -11.98 -2.59 8.39
N ILE A 38 -10.93 -3.26 7.92
CA ILE A 38 -10.09 -2.74 6.81
C ILE A 38 -10.92 -2.60 5.54
N THR A 39 -11.76 -3.59 5.24
CA THR A 39 -12.64 -3.56 4.06
C THR A 39 -13.63 -2.40 4.13
N GLU A 40 -14.32 -2.22 5.25
CA GLU A 40 -15.29 -1.13 5.47
C GLU A 40 -14.61 0.25 5.32
N ALA A 41 -13.45 0.45 5.96
CA ALA A 41 -12.73 1.71 5.86
C ALA A 41 -12.24 2.01 4.43
N PHE A 42 -11.69 1.00 3.74
CA PHE A 42 -11.19 1.16 2.37
C PHE A 42 -12.33 1.45 1.38
N THR A 43 -13.43 0.69 1.43
CA THR A 43 -14.55 0.88 0.51
C THR A 43 -15.27 2.21 0.74
N GLN A 44 -15.38 2.67 2.00
CA GLN A 44 -15.91 3.99 2.30
C GLN A 44 -15.05 5.10 1.68
N PHE A 45 -13.73 5.01 1.80
CA PHE A 45 -12.82 5.99 1.21
C PHE A 45 -12.84 5.94 -0.33
N GLN A 46 -12.85 4.73 -0.90
CA GLN A 46 -12.97 4.52 -2.34
C GLN A 46 -14.27 5.12 -2.91
N ALA A 47 -15.40 4.92 -2.23
CA ALA A 47 -16.67 5.52 -2.63
C ALA A 47 -16.65 7.06 -2.57
N ALA A 48 -15.97 7.63 -1.57
CA ALA A 48 -15.86 9.08 -1.42
C ALA A 48 -15.04 9.76 -2.54
N VAL A 49 -14.04 9.06 -3.10
CA VAL A 49 -13.19 9.60 -4.19
C VAL A 49 -13.68 9.20 -5.59
N ALA A 50 -14.66 8.30 -5.70
CA ALA A 50 -15.20 7.84 -6.98
C ALA A 50 -15.76 8.98 -7.88
N PRO A 51 -16.42 10.04 -7.36
CA PRO A 51 -16.95 11.13 -8.20
C PRO A 51 -15.89 11.90 -9.00
N VAL A 52 -14.62 11.83 -8.60
CA VAL A 52 -13.49 12.47 -9.29
C VAL A 52 -12.62 11.46 -10.06
N ALA A 53 -13.15 10.24 -10.29
CA ALA A 53 -12.41 9.12 -10.88
C ALA A 53 -11.07 8.82 -10.16
N GLY A 54 -11.03 9.08 -8.84
CA GLY A 54 -9.85 8.88 -8.04
C GLY A 54 -9.55 7.39 -7.81
N LYS A 55 -8.26 7.04 -7.85
CA LYS A 55 -7.77 5.72 -7.44
C LYS A 55 -7.12 5.80 -6.07
N VAL A 56 -7.53 4.92 -5.16
CA VAL A 56 -6.97 4.84 -3.81
C VAL A 56 -5.68 4.02 -3.82
N HIS A 57 -4.60 4.62 -3.34
CA HIS A 57 -3.32 3.96 -3.11
C HIS A 57 -3.06 3.92 -1.60
N PHE A 58 -2.95 2.72 -1.03
CA PHE A 58 -2.69 2.54 0.39
C PHE A 58 -1.22 2.79 0.71
N ALA A 59 -0.94 3.68 1.67
CA ALA A 59 0.42 3.96 2.12
C ALA A 59 1.00 2.77 2.89
N MET A 60 1.83 1.97 2.23
CA MET A 60 2.32 0.68 2.76
C MET A 60 3.05 0.82 4.11
N LYS A 61 3.75 1.93 4.31
CA LYS A 61 4.44 2.28 5.56
C LYS A 61 3.55 2.23 6.81
N ALA A 62 2.22 2.31 6.68
CA ALA A 62 1.30 2.18 7.80
C ALA A 62 1.19 0.72 8.29
N ASN A 63 1.17 -0.26 7.36
CA ASN A 63 1.16 -1.69 7.66
C ASN A 63 1.55 -2.49 6.42
N SER A 64 2.70 -3.16 6.45
CA SER A 64 3.26 -3.91 5.31
C SER A 64 3.09 -5.44 5.44
N ALA A 65 2.16 -5.88 6.30
CA ALA A 65 1.79 -7.29 6.40
C ALA A 65 1.13 -7.76 5.10
N LEU A 66 1.65 -8.84 4.50
CA LEU A 66 1.21 -9.32 3.18
C LEU A 66 -0.30 -9.60 3.10
N GLY A 67 -0.90 -10.10 4.19
CA GLY A 67 -2.35 -10.34 4.25
C GLY A 67 -3.19 -9.07 4.14
N VAL A 68 -2.73 -7.96 4.74
CA VAL A 68 -3.38 -6.64 4.64
C VAL A 68 -3.25 -6.09 3.23
N LEU A 69 -2.05 -6.14 2.66
CA LEU A 69 -1.80 -5.66 1.30
C LEU A 69 -2.64 -6.44 0.28
N ALA A 70 -2.68 -7.78 0.39
CA ALA A 70 -3.45 -8.63 -0.50
C ALA A 70 -4.96 -8.39 -0.36
N LEU A 71 -5.46 -8.11 0.84
CA LEU A 71 -6.85 -7.72 1.05
C LEU A 71 -7.19 -6.42 0.31
N ILE A 72 -6.38 -5.38 0.47
CA ILE A 72 -6.56 -4.09 -0.19
C ILE A 72 -6.48 -4.26 -1.73
N GLY A 73 -5.52 -5.05 -2.21
CA GLY A 73 -5.38 -5.37 -3.64
C GLY A 73 -6.63 -6.02 -4.23
N ARG A 74 -7.24 -6.99 -3.51
CA ARG A 74 -8.51 -7.62 -3.94
C ARG A 74 -9.69 -6.66 -3.98
N LEU A 75 -9.64 -5.56 -3.23
CA LEU A 75 -10.64 -4.48 -3.27
C LEU A 75 -10.35 -3.46 -4.39
N GLY A 76 -9.31 -3.67 -5.21
CA GLY A 76 -8.92 -2.79 -6.30
C GLY A 76 -8.02 -1.62 -5.87
N GLY A 77 -7.46 -1.66 -4.67
CA GLY A 77 -6.52 -0.65 -4.18
C GLY A 77 -5.12 -0.80 -4.75
N GLY A 78 -4.49 0.33 -5.03
CA GLY A 78 -3.06 0.41 -5.34
C GLY A 78 -2.21 0.57 -4.07
N MET A 79 -0.90 0.73 -4.25
CA MET A 79 0.06 0.95 -3.15
C MET A 79 0.85 2.24 -3.35
N ASP A 80 0.94 3.04 -2.29
CA ASP A 80 1.94 4.11 -2.19
C ASP A 80 3.12 3.57 -1.38
N ILE A 81 4.28 3.48 -2.03
CA ILE A 81 5.52 2.91 -1.50
C ILE A 81 6.60 3.97 -1.39
N VAL A 82 7.61 3.71 -0.55
CA VAL A 82 8.77 4.57 -0.34
C VAL A 82 10.11 3.82 -0.46
N SER A 83 10.11 2.54 -0.87
CA SER A 83 11.34 1.77 -1.10
C SER A 83 11.14 0.59 -2.05
N ALA A 84 12.21 0.07 -2.65
CA ALA A 84 12.17 -1.18 -3.42
C ALA A 84 11.75 -2.39 -2.57
N GLY A 85 12.03 -2.39 -1.27
CA GLY A 85 11.56 -3.43 -0.35
C GLY A 85 10.03 -3.46 -0.24
N GLU A 86 9.39 -2.29 -0.28
CA GLU A 86 7.93 -2.17 -0.33
C GLU A 86 7.37 -2.54 -1.71
N LEU A 87 8.07 -2.22 -2.81
CA LEU A 87 7.71 -2.72 -4.15
C LEU A 87 7.70 -4.26 -4.19
N ALA A 88 8.72 -4.89 -3.62
CA ALA A 88 8.79 -6.36 -3.54
C ALA A 88 7.62 -6.95 -2.73
N ARG A 89 7.23 -6.30 -1.63
CA ARG A 89 6.05 -6.71 -0.84
C ARG A 89 4.74 -6.51 -1.60
N ALA A 90 4.58 -5.41 -2.33
CA ALA A 90 3.40 -5.18 -3.17
C ALA A 90 3.25 -6.31 -4.20
N LYS A 91 4.33 -6.65 -4.91
CA LYS A 91 4.35 -7.76 -5.88
C LYS A 91 4.04 -9.10 -5.21
N ALA A 92 4.63 -9.39 -4.05
CA ALA A 92 4.37 -10.62 -3.30
C ALA A 92 2.91 -10.73 -2.82
N ALA A 93 2.24 -9.58 -2.58
CA ALA A 93 0.83 -9.51 -2.23
C ALA A 93 -0.11 -9.58 -3.46
N GLY A 94 0.43 -9.71 -4.67
CA GLY A 94 -0.34 -9.78 -5.92
C GLY A 94 -0.80 -8.43 -6.47
N ILE A 95 -0.20 -7.32 -6.02
CA ILE A 95 -0.50 -5.98 -6.54
C ILE A 95 0.13 -5.83 -7.92
N ASN A 96 -0.65 -5.34 -8.88
CA ASN A 96 -0.13 -4.98 -10.21
C ASN A 96 0.83 -3.79 -10.06
N PRO A 97 2.09 -3.86 -10.54
CA PRO A 97 3.01 -2.73 -10.51
C PRO A 97 2.43 -1.43 -11.10
N ALA A 98 1.58 -1.53 -12.13
CA ALA A 98 0.91 -0.37 -12.72
C ALA A 98 -0.01 0.39 -11.72
N ASP A 99 -0.35 -0.24 -10.59
CA ASP A 99 -1.13 0.31 -9.49
C ASP A 99 -0.25 0.74 -8.30
N VAL A 100 1.05 0.93 -8.53
CA VAL A 100 2.01 1.37 -7.53
C VAL A 100 2.48 2.80 -7.83
N VAL A 101 2.46 3.63 -6.80
CA VAL A 101 3.05 4.96 -6.77
C VAL A 101 4.29 4.92 -5.87
N PHE A 102 5.43 5.40 -6.37
CA PHE A 102 6.69 5.42 -5.63
C PHE A 102 7.04 6.84 -5.18
N SER A 103 6.91 7.09 -3.88
CA SER A 103 7.15 8.37 -3.19
C SER A 103 8.45 8.38 -2.38
N GLY A 104 8.81 9.54 -1.80
CA GLY A 104 9.90 9.68 -0.84
C GLY A 104 11.23 10.15 -1.44
N VAL A 105 12.03 10.88 -0.65
CA VAL A 105 13.24 11.59 -1.12
C VAL A 105 14.47 10.70 -1.35
N GLY A 106 14.41 9.43 -0.91
CA GLY A 106 15.57 8.56 -0.78
C GLY A 106 15.75 7.53 -1.90
N LYS A 107 15.12 7.72 -3.06
CA LYS A 107 15.18 6.74 -4.16
C LYS A 107 16.59 6.67 -4.74
N THR A 108 17.18 5.48 -4.74
CA THR A 108 18.46 5.23 -5.39
C THR A 108 18.28 4.99 -6.89
N ALA A 109 19.37 5.05 -7.66
CA ALA A 109 19.33 4.73 -9.09
C ALA A 109 18.83 3.28 -9.34
N ASP A 110 19.18 2.34 -8.48
CA ASP A 110 18.75 0.95 -8.60
C ASP A 110 17.26 0.79 -8.24
N ASP A 111 16.76 1.52 -7.23
CA ASP A 111 15.33 1.58 -6.94
C ASP A 111 14.53 2.08 -8.16
N ILE A 112 15.03 3.15 -8.81
CA ILE A 112 14.39 3.73 -10.00
C ILE A 112 14.41 2.73 -11.17
N ARG A 113 15.56 2.10 -11.45
CA ARG A 113 15.67 1.07 -12.51
C ARG A 113 14.70 -0.09 -12.27
N GLN A 114 14.66 -0.60 -11.04
CA GLN A 114 13.76 -1.68 -10.69
C GLN A 114 12.30 -1.28 -10.89
N ALA A 115 11.91 -0.11 -10.39
CA ALA A 115 10.54 0.36 -10.49
C ALA A 115 10.12 0.59 -11.96
N LEU A 116 10.97 1.21 -12.77
CA LEU A 116 10.70 1.38 -14.21
C LEU A 116 10.64 0.04 -14.95
N GLY A 117 11.56 -0.89 -14.64
CA GLY A 117 11.59 -2.22 -15.24
C GLY A 117 10.39 -3.09 -14.86
N ASP A 118 9.86 -2.91 -13.65
CA ASP A 118 8.63 -3.56 -13.19
C ASP A 118 7.35 -2.92 -13.76
N GLY A 119 7.46 -1.75 -14.41
CA GLY A 119 6.33 -1.05 -15.02
C GLY A 119 5.42 -0.37 -14.00
N ILE A 120 6.00 0.33 -13.00
CA ILE A 120 5.19 1.03 -11.99
C ILE A 120 4.32 2.14 -12.60
N GLY A 121 3.20 2.44 -11.94
CA GLY A 121 2.23 3.44 -12.40
C GLY A 121 2.75 4.88 -12.35
N GLN A 122 3.49 5.25 -11.28
CA GLN A 122 3.96 6.63 -11.09
C GLN A 122 5.16 6.73 -10.14
N ILE A 123 6.12 7.59 -10.46
CA ILE A 123 7.17 8.07 -9.54
C ILE A 123 6.83 9.49 -9.10
N ASN A 124 6.65 9.70 -7.80
CA ASN A 124 6.54 11.03 -7.22
C ASN A 124 7.96 11.57 -6.96
N ALA A 125 8.44 12.45 -7.83
CA ALA A 125 9.71 13.14 -7.65
C ALA A 125 9.55 14.32 -6.66
N GLU A 126 10.56 14.47 -5.82
CA GLU A 126 10.58 15.40 -4.69
C GLU A 126 11.54 16.58 -4.94
N SER A 127 12.33 16.52 -6.03
CA SER A 127 13.30 17.57 -6.38
C SER A 127 13.66 17.58 -7.88
N ALA A 128 14.14 18.72 -8.39
CA ALA A 128 14.62 18.82 -9.76
C ALA A 128 15.82 17.89 -10.07
N PRO A 129 16.82 17.71 -9.18
CA PRO A 129 17.89 16.72 -9.38
C PRO A 129 17.35 15.29 -9.49
N GLU A 130 16.34 14.92 -8.71
CA GLU A 130 15.70 13.60 -8.80
C GLU A 130 15.01 13.40 -10.15
N VAL A 131 14.28 14.41 -10.66
CA VAL A 131 13.69 14.36 -12.00
C VAL A 131 14.77 14.14 -13.07
N ALA A 132 15.90 14.84 -12.98
CA ALA A 132 17.02 14.66 -13.90
C ALA A 132 17.60 13.24 -13.84
N ALA A 133 17.74 12.67 -12.63
CA ALA A 133 18.21 11.31 -12.43
C ALA A 133 17.22 10.27 -13.00
N ILE A 134 15.92 10.41 -12.74
CA ILE A 134 14.88 9.53 -13.29
C ILE A 134 14.90 9.59 -14.82
N SER A 135 14.99 10.79 -15.40
CA SER A 135 15.04 10.99 -16.85
C SER A 135 16.25 10.30 -17.50
N ALA A 136 17.44 10.46 -16.92
CA ALA A 136 18.66 9.81 -17.41
C ALA A 136 18.54 8.28 -17.37
N ILE A 137 18.06 7.72 -16.26
CA ILE A 137 17.87 6.27 -16.11
C ILE A 137 16.81 5.74 -17.08
N ALA A 138 15.69 6.44 -17.24
CA ALA A 138 14.65 6.04 -18.18
C ALA A 138 15.18 6.04 -19.63
N ALA A 139 15.99 7.04 -20.01
CA ALA A 139 16.63 7.11 -21.31
C ALA A 139 17.64 5.96 -21.53
N GLU A 140 18.46 5.63 -20.53
CA GLU A 140 19.36 4.46 -20.56
C GLU A 140 18.59 3.15 -20.79
N MET A 141 17.38 3.04 -20.24
CA MET A 141 16.51 1.87 -20.37
C MET A 141 15.63 1.87 -21.62
N GLY A 142 15.63 2.95 -22.41
CA GLY A 142 14.73 3.11 -23.56
C GLY A 142 13.25 3.24 -23.17
N LEU A 143 12.96 3.76 -21.98
CA LEU A 143 11.62 3.93 -21.42
C LEU A 143 11.25 5.41 -21.26
N VAL A 144 9.96 5.68 -21.08
CA VAL A 144 9.44 6.98 -20.62
C VAL A 144 8.93 6.81 -19.19
N ALA A 145 9.55 7.50 -18.24
CA ALA A 145 9.15 7.40 -16.83
C ALA A 145 7.85 8.16 -16.55
N PRO A 146 6.86 7.57 -15.85
CA PRO A 146 5.66 8.26 -15.42
C PRO A 146 5.94 9.09 -14.16
N VAL A 147 6.28 10.37 -14.32
CA VAL A 147 6.71 11.23 -13.19
C VAL A 147 5.64 12.25 -12.82
N ALA A 148 5.37 12.39 -11.52
CA ALA A 148 4.64 13.50 -10.93
C ALA A 148 5.56 14.29 -9.97
N LEU A 149 5.32 15.59 -9.80
CA LEU A 149 6.06 16.42 -8.85
C LEU A 149 5.29 16.56 -7.55
N ARG A 150 5.95 16.32 -6.40
CA ARG A 150 5.39 16.68 -5.10
C ARG A 150 5.56 18.17 -4.86
N VAL A 151 4.43 18.88 -4.73
CA VAL A 151 4.38 20.33 -4.51
C VAL A 151 4.02 20.60 -3.05
N ASN A 152 4.77 21.48 -2.39
CA ASN A 152 4.41 22.00 -1.08
C ASN A 152 3.44 23.17 -1.27
N VAL A 153 2.23 23.03 -0.72
CA VAL A 153 1.17 24.06 -0.73
C VAL A 153 1.14 24.83 0.57
#